data_AF-A0A7W0XUM6-F1
#
_entry.id   AF-A0A7W0XUM6-F1
#
_cell.length_a   1.000
_cell.length_b   1.000
_cell.length_c   1.000
_cell.angle_alpha   90.00
_cell.angle_beta   90.00
_cell.angle_gamma   90.00
#
_symmetry.space_group_name_H-M   'P 1'
#
loop_
_entity.id
_entity.type
_entity.pdbx_description
1 polymer ?
#
loop_
_entity_poly.entity_id
_entity_poly.type
_entity_poly.pdbx_seq_one_letter_code
_entity_poly.pdbx_strand_id
1 'polypeptide(L)' 'MRPIERVLIAGTGAQTGSERWGDYTSMNIDPTDNCTFWYINEYVATTELVNWTTRIGSFKIPGC' A
#
# COMPACT_ATOMS: atom_id res chain seq x y z
N MET A 1 -8.57 -4.55 21.79
CA MET A 1 -8.85 -4.24 20.37
C MET A 1 -8.08 -5.26 19.53
N ARG A 2 -8.71 -5.97 18.59
CA ARG A 2 -7.98 -6.88 17.68
C ARG A 2 -7.21 -6.04 16.64
N PRO A 3 -5.92 -6.29 16.40
CA PRO A 3 -5.20 -5.67 15.30
C PRO A 3 -5.89 -6.01 13.98
N ILE A 4 -5.98 -5.04 13.08
CA ILE A 4 -6.38 -5.29 11.70
C ILE A 4 -5.10 -5.44 10.85
N GLU A 5 -4.99 -6.56 10.16
CA GLU A 5 -3.97 -6.80 9.15
C GLU A 5 -4.68 -7.24 7.87
N ARG A 6 -4.36 -6.60 6.74
CA ARG A 6 -4.88 -6.97 5.43
C ARG A 6 -3.81 -6.82 4.37
N VAL A 7 -3.76 -7.81 3.48
CA VAL A 7 -2.96 -7.77 2.27
C VAL A 7 -3.76 -7.00 1.21
N LEU A 8 -3.26 -5.84 0.80
CA LEU A 8 -3.85 -5.06 -0.29
C LEU A 8 -3.52 -5.69 -1.65
N ILE A 9 -2.26 -6.10 -1.82
CA ILE A 9 -1.77 -6.87 -2.95
C ILE A 9 -0.48 -7.58 -2.52
N ALA A 10 -0.32 -8.83 -2.93
CA ALA A 10 0.95 -9.54 -2.79
C ALA A 10 1.78 -9.30 -4.05
N GLY A 11 2.94 -8.67 -3.91
CA GLY A 11 3.92 -8.62 -4.99
C GLY A 11 4.45 -10.01 -5.31
N THR A 12 4.69 -10.29 -6.59
CA THR A 12 5.23 -11.57 -7.08
C THR A 12 6.66 -11.45 -7.61
N GLY A 13 7.25 -10.26 -7.54
CA GLY A 13 8.63 -10.00 -7.94
C GLY A 13 9.40 -9.11 -6.96
N ALA A 14 10.62 -8.73 -7.36
CA ALA A 14 11.49 -7.83 -6.62
C ALA A 14 12.15 -6.79 -7.55
N GLN A 15 12.43 -5.59 -7.03
CA GLN A 15 13.27 -4.60 -7.71
C GLN A 15 14.74 -4.95 -7.48
N THR A 16 15.56 -4.98 -8.54
CA THR A 16 16.98 -5.41 -8.44
C THR A 16 18.00 -4.37 -8.88
N GLY A 17 17.56 -3.28 -9.52
CA GLY A 17 18.43 -2.24 -10.09
C GLY A 17 18.49 -0.95 -9.28
N SER A 18 17.81 -0.88 -8.13
CA SER A 18 17.78 0.30 -7.26
C SER A 18 17.38 -0.08 -5.83
N GLU A 19 17.97 0.59 -4.85
CA GLU A 19 17.62 0.48 -3.42
C GLU A 19 16.52 1.46 -3.00
N ARG A 20 16.12 2.35 -3.91
CA ARG A 20 15.11 3.36 -3.69
C ARG A 20 13.71 2.73 -3.72
N TRP A 21 13.00 2.74 -2.59
CA TRP A 21 11.68 2.13 -2.40
C TRP A 21 10.85 2.95 -1.41
N GLY A 22 9.54 3.08 -1.64
CA GLY A 22 8.62 3.75 -0.73
C GLY A 22 8.53 5.27 -0.91
N ASP A 23 9.18 5.86 -1.91
CA ASP A 23 9.03 7.29 -2.22
C ASP A 23 7.60 7.66 -2.61
N TYR A 24 6.86 6.70 -3.17
CA TYR A 24 5.50 6.89 -3.64
C TYR A 24 4.49 6.18 -2.74
N THR A 25 4.72 6.22 -1.42
CA THR A 25 3.74 5.78 -0.41
C THR A 25 2.98 6.94 0.23
N SER A 26 1.71 6.74 0.53
CA SER A 26 0.91 7.70 1.28
C SER A 26 -0.22 6.99 2.05
N MET A 27 -0.58 7.55 3.20
CA MET A 27 -1.76 7.17 3.96
C MET A 27 -2.57 8.41 4.32
N ASN A 28 -3.86 8.40 4.00
CA ASN A 28 -4.75 9.54 4.23
C ASN A 28 -6.05 9.07 4.89
N ILE A 29 -6.61 9.91 5.76
CA ILE A 29 -7.93 9.68 6.35
C ILE A 29 -8.95 10.41 5.49
N ASP A 30 -10.05 9.75 5.15
CA ASP A 30 -11.17 10.36 4.44
C ASP A 30 -11.87 11.39 5.35
N PRO A 31 -11.90 12.68 4.99
CA PRO A 31 -12.49 13.72 5.84
C PRO A 31 -14.02 13.66 5.91
N THR A 32 -14.68 12.87 5.06
CA THR A 32 -16.14 12.76 5.04
C THR A 32 -16.67 11.87 6.17
N ASP A 33 -15.88 10.88 6.61
CA ASP A 33 -16.24 9.99 7.70
C ASP A 33 -15.22 9.90 8.84
N ASN A 34 -14.01 10.47 8.67
CA ASN A 34 -12.90 10.39 9.64
C ASN A 34 -12.52 8.95 10.06
N CYS A 35 -12.93 7.95 9.26
CA CYS A 35 -12.89 6.54 9.63
C CYS A 35 -12.29 5.64 8.54
N THR A 36 -12.36 6.08 7.28
CA THR A 36 -11.73 5.38 6.15
C THR A 36 -10.29 5.82 6.01
N PHE A 37 -9.38 4.85 6.01
CA PHE A 37 -7.98 5.06 5.67
C PHE A 37 -7.77 4.64 4.23
N TRP A 38 -7.24 5.55 3.42
CA TRP A 38 -6.74 5.30 2.08
C TRP A 38 -5.24 5.06 2.15
N TYR A 39 -4.78 3.95 1.57
CA TYR A 39 -3.38 3.58 1.50
C TYR A 39 -2.94 3.45 0.05
N ILE A 40 -1.84 4.12 -0.28
CA ILE A 40 -1.19 4.10 -1.58
C ILE A 40 0.23 3.58 -1.37
N ASN A 41 0.62 2.54 -2.10
CA ASN A 41 1.99 2.07 -2.08
C ASN A 41 2.38 1.35 -3.37
N GLU A 42 3.68 1.15 -3.52
CA GLU A 42 4.35 0.43 -4.59
C GLU A 42 4.32 -1.08 -4.33
N TYR A 43 4.25 -1.88 -5.39
CA TYR A 43 4.48 -3.32 -5.38
C TYR A 43 5.14 -3.77 -6.68
N VAL A 44 5.82 -4.92 -6.65
CA VAL A 44 6.45 -5.50 -7.85
C VAL A 44 5.67 -6.73 -8.31
N ALA A 45 5.21 -6.74 -9.56
CA ALA A 45 4.55 -7.89 -10.18
C ALA A 45 5.56 -8.87 -10.82
N THR A 46 6.63 -8.37 -11.41
CA THR A 46 7.67 -9.17 -12.07
C THR A 46 9.04 -8.64 -11.68
N THR A 47 9.99 -9.53 -11.39
CA THR A 47 11.35 -9.14 -10.99
C THR A 47 12.10 -8.50 -12.15
N GLU A 48 12.45 -7.22 -12.01
CA GLU A 48 13.17 -6.42 -13.02
C GLU A 48 14.02 -5.34 -12.34
N LEU A 49 14.86 -4.64 -13.12
CA LEU A 49 15.77 -3.61 -12.58
C LEU A 49 15.00 -2.49 -11.85
N VAL A 50 14.01 -1.88 -12.50
CA VAL A 50 13.09 -0.90 -11.90
C VAL A 50 11.74 -1.02 -12.61
N ASN A 51 10.79 -1.73 -12.00
CA ASN A 51 9.44 -1.91 -12.53
C ASN A 51 8.43 -2.15 -11.40
N TRP A 52 8.23 -1.14 -10.56
CA TRP A 52 7.16 -1.14 -9.58
C TRP A 52 5.85 -0.61 -10.19
N THR A 53 4.74 -1.03 -9.61
CA THR A 53 3.40 -0.54 -9.93
C THR A 53 2.75 0.01 -8.66
N THR A 54 1.83 0.96 -8.80
CA THR A 54 1.08 1.51 -7.66
C THR A 54 -0.20 0.71 -7.40
N ARG A 55 -0.48 0.47 -6.12
CA ARG A 55 -1.78 -0.02 -5.67
C ARG A 55 -2.39 0.97 -4.69
N ILE A 56 -3.69 1.20 -4.86
CA ILE A 56 -4.52 2.03 -3.99
C ILE A 56 -5.56 1.12 -3.35
N GLY A 57 -5.76 1.25 -2.05
CA GLY A 57 -6.81 0.56 -1.33
C GLY A 57 -7.27 1.34 -0.12
N SER A 58 -8.36 0.88 0.48
CA SER A 58 -8.87 1.48 1.70
C SER A 58 -9.31 0.42 2.72
N PHE A 59 -9.31 0.82 3.98
CA PHE A 59 -9.86 0.03 5.07
C PHE A 59 -10.48 0.94 6.13
N LYS A 60 -11.44 0.39 6.87
CA LYS A 60 -12.07 1.05 8.02
C LYS A 60 -11.65 0.36 9.31
N ILE A 61 -11.38 1.15 10.35
CA ILE A 61 -11.09 0.61 11.68
C ILE A 61 -12.44 0.32 12.39
N PRO A 62 -12.67 -0.89 12.91
CA PRO A 62 -13.91 -1.18 13.64
C PRO A 62 -14.06 -0.32 14.90
N GLY A 63 -15.23 0.29 15.09
CA GLY A 63 -15.50 1.18 16.23
C GLY A 63 -15.20 2.65 15.93
N CYS A 64 -14.70 2.91 14.73
CA CYS A 64 -15.29 3.89 13.84
C CYS A 64 -16.55 3.25 13.18
#